data_AF-A0A1H0LN61-F1
#
_entry.id   AF-A0A1H0LN61-F1
#
_cell.length_a   1.000
_cell.length_b   1.000
_cell.length_c   1.000
_cell.angle_alpha   90.00
_cell.angle_beta   90.00
_cell.angle_gamma   90.00
#
_symmetry.space_group_name_H-M   'P 1'
#
loop_
_entity.id
_entity.type
_entity.pdbx_description
1 polymer ?
#
loop_
_entity_poly.entity_id
_entity_poly.type
_entity_poly.pdbx_seq_one_letter_code
_entity_poly.pdbx_strand_id
1 'polypeptide(L)'
;MNKEDILKMAQSEKRDEMELHIKDKSMTWSYLVMVIVAGLFSFFKSLHGFPIADLTATVSASVGTTLAYRYAKLKDKQDLFFAIVMFIIALISTIYFFIGY
;
A
#
# COMPACT_ATOMS: atom_id res chain seq x y z
N MET A 1 29.98 -23.48 -7.12
CA MET A 1 28.58 -23.81 -7.45
C MET A 1 28.55 -24.27 -8.90
N ASN A 2 28.09 -25.50 -9.17
CA ASN A 2 28.19 -26.11 -10.49
C ASN A 2 27.05 -25.62 -11.40
N LYS A 3 27.32 -25.42 -12.69
CA LYS A 3 26.38 -24.82 -13.65
C LYS A 3 25.07 -25.62 -13.78
N GLU A 4 25.16 -26.93 -13.58
CA GLU A 4 24.04 -27.88 -13.61
C GLU A 4 23.12 -27.76 -12.39
N ASP A 5 23.68 -27.43 -11.23
CA ASP A 5 22.90 -27.22 -10.00
C ASP A 5 22.09 -25.93 -10.10
N ILE A 6 22.67 -24.88 -10.71
CA ILE A 6 21.98 -23.60 -10.98
C ILE A 6 20.80 -23.79 -11.94
N LEU A 7 21.00 -24.57 -13.00
CA LEU A 7 19.96 -24.88 -13.98
C LEU A 7 18.81 -25.71 -13.37
N LYS A 8 19.13 -26.69 -12.53
CA LYS A 8 18.11 -27.47 -11.80
C LYS A 8 17.34 -26.61 -10.80
N MET A 9 18.02 -25.70 -10.11
CA MET A 9 17.40 -24.80 -9.14
C MET A 9 16.44 -23.82 -9.85
N ALA A 10 16.88 -23.18 -10.95
CA ALA A 10 16.03 -22.30 -11.76
C ALA A 10 14.83 -23.03 -12.42
N GLN A 11 15.01 -24.27 -12.87
CA GLN A 11 13.91 -25.10 -13.40
C GLN A 11 12.94 -25.56 -12.30
N SER A 12 13.44 -25.78 -11.09
CA SER A 12 12.61 -26.17 -9.94
C SER A 12 11.77 -25.02 -9.40
N GLU A 13 12.24 -23.77 -9.56
CA GLU A 13 11.57 -22.62 -8.98
C GLU A 13 10.24 -22.28 -9.65
N LYS A 14 10.00 -22.66 -10.92
CA LYS A 14 8.71 -22.52 -11.67
C LYS A 14 7.96 -21.19 -11.48
N ARG A 15 8.61 -20.17 -10.95
CA ARG A 15 8.12 -18.84 -10.67
C ARG A 15 8.87 -17.95 -11.62
N ASP A 16 8.14 -17.40 -12.58
CA ASP A 16 8.71 -16.43 -13.49
C ASP A 16 9.01 -15.17 -12.67
N GLU A 17 10.27 -14.99 -12.29
CA GLU A 17 10.72 -13.82 -11.52
C GLU A 17 10.34 -12.52 -12.22
N MET A 18 10.27 -12.53 -13.55
CA MET A 18 9.80 -11.41 -14.36
C MET A 18 8.32 -11.11 -14.10
N GLU A 19 7.46 -12.13 -14.00
CA GLU A 19 6.04 -11.96 -13.69
C GLU A 19 5.83 -11.37 -12.30
N LEU A 20 6.60 -11.84 -11.30
CA LEU A 20 6.61 -11.30 -9.94
C LEU A 20 7.05 -9.82 -9.92
N HIS A 21 8.12 -9.50 -10.64
CA HIS A 21 8.61 -8.13 -10.75
C HIS A 21 7.59 -7.20 -11.42
N ILE A 22 6.93 -7.67 -12.49
CA ILE A 22 5.88 -6.90 -13.18
C ILE A 22 4.69 -6.66 -12.24
N LYS A 23 4.25 -7.68 -11.48
CA LYS A 23 3.17 -7.55 -10.50
C LYS A 23 3.50 -6.52 -9.42
N ASP A 24 4.68 -6.60 -8.81
CA ASP A 24 5.10 -5.66 -7.77
C ASP A 24 5.21 -4.22 -8.30
N LYS A 25 5.74 -4.06 -9.52
CA LYS A 25 5.86 -2.75 -10.15
C LYS A 25 4.50 -2.18 -10.53
N SER A 26 3.59 -3.00 -11.05
CA SER A 26 2.22 -2.59 -11.37
C SER A 26 1.43 -2.16 -10.14
N MET A 27 1.65 -2.82 -8.99
CA MET A 27 1.04 -2.48 -7.72
C MET A 27 1.54 -1.12 -7.21
N THR A 28 2.83 -0.84 -7.38
CA THR A 28 3.42 0.49 -7.07
C THR A 28 2.79 1.61 -7.92
N TRP A 29 2.65 1.40 -9.22
CA TRP A 29 1.97 2.36 -10.12
C TRP A 29 0.51 2.55 -9.75
N SER A 30 -0.18 1.47 -9.35
CA SER A 30 -1.58 1.53 -8.91
C SER A 30 -1.72 2.38 -7.64
N TYR A 31 -0.84 2.23 -6.66
CA TYR A 31 -0.83 3.09 -5.47
C TYR A 31 -0.54 4.55 -5.81
N LEU A 32 0.40 4.82 -6.72
CA LEU A 32 0.73 6.18 -7.14
C LEU A 32 -0.47 6.88 -7.77
N VAL A 33 -1.17 6.20 -8.69
CA VAL A 33 -2.40 6.72 -9.30
C VAL A 33 -3.49 6.91 -8.25
N MET A 34 -3.67 5.94 -7.33
CA MET A 34 -4.65 6.04 -6.26
C MET A 34 -4.43 7.29 -5.39
N VAL A 35 -3.18 7.57 -4.98
CA VAL A 35 -2.86 8.76 -4.18
C VAL A 35 -3.15 10.06 -4.94
N ILE A 36 -2.82 10.11 -6.23
CA ILE A 36 -3.10 11.30 -7.07
C ILE A 36 -4.61 11.53 -7.18
N VAL A 37 -5.39 10.49 -7.50
CA VAL A 37 -6.85 10.59 -7.64
C VAL A 37 -7.50 10.92 -6.30
N ALA A 38 -7.05 10.31 -5.21
CA ALA A 38 -7.54 10.62 -3.87
C ALA A 38 -7.25 12.08 -3.50
N GLY A 39 -6.06 12.60 -3.81
CA GLY A 39 -5.71 14.01 -3.63
C GLY A 39 -6.62 14.96 -4.42
N LEU A 40 -6.91 14.62 -5.68
CA LEU A 40 -7.85 15.38 -6.52
C LEU A 40 -9.27 15.38 -5.92
N PHE A 41 -9.79 14.23 -5.52
CA PHE A 41 -11.11 14.15 -4.89
C PHE A 41 -11.16 14.87 -3.55
N SER A 42 -10.13 14.76 -2.71
CA SER A 42 -10.03 15.53 -1.48
C SER A 42 -10.06 17.03 -1.72
N PHE A 43 -9.37 17.51 -2.76
CA PHE A 43 -9.39 18.93 -3.17
C PHE A 43 -10.80 19.36 -3.60
N PHE A 44 -11.46 18.59 -4.47
CA PHE A 44 -12.83 18.91 -4.92
C PHE A 44 -13.87 18.83 -3.79
N LYS A 45 -13.75 17.85 -2.88
CA LYS A 45 -14.63 17.73 -1.71
C LYS A 45 -14.47 18.90 -0.75
N SER A 46 -13.23 19.36 -0.54
CA SER A 46 -12.93 20.57 0.23
C SER A 46 -13.67 21.80 -0.31
N LEU A 47 -13.66 21.99 -1.64
CA LEU A 47 -14.36 23.11 -2.29
C LEU A 47 -15.89 23.05 -2.13
N HIS A 48 -16.46 21.86 -2.00
CA HIS A 48 -17.91 21.66 -1.88
C HIS A 48 -18.37 21.47 -0.42
N GLY A 49 -17.47 21.61 0.56
CA GLY A 49 -17.78 21.42 1.97
C GLY A 49 -18.13 19.97 2.35
N PHE A 50 -17.73 18.99 1.53
CA PHE A 50 -17.91 17.58 1.86
C PHE A 50 -16.78 17.10 2.79
N PRO A 51 -17.06 16.14 3.70
CA PRO A 51 -16.04 15.57 4.57
C PRO A 51 -14.91 14.97 3.73
N ILE A 52 -13.68 15.38 3.99
CA ILE A 52 -12.47 14.88 3.30
C ILE A 52 -11.92 13.64 4.03
N ALA A 53 -12.35 13.46 5.28
CA ALA A 53 -11.82 12.48 6.19
C ALA A 53 -12.12 11.02 5.78
N ASP A 54 -13.13 10.77 4.94
CA ASP A 54 -13.44 9.44 4.39
C ASP A 54 -12.36 8.92 3.43
N LEU A 55 -11.92 9.77 2.52
CA LEU A 55 -10.87 9.47 1.55
C LEU A 55 -9.55 9.25 2.27
N THR A 56 -9.22 10.13 3.22
CA THR A 56 -8.02 10.00 4.04
C THR A 56 -8.04 8.69 4.85
N ALA A 57 -9.15 8.38 5.53
CA ALA A 57 -9.28 7.14 6.29
C ALA A 57 -9.10 5.89 5.41
N THR A 58 -9.75 5.87 4.25
CA THR A 58 -9.70 4.73 3.32
C THR A 58 -8.30 4.52 2.75
N VAL A 59 -7.65 5.60 2.31
CA VAL A 59 -6.29 5.53 1.75
C VAL A 59 -5.30 5.09 2.82
N SER A 60 -5.31 5.72 4.00
CA SER A 60 -4.42 5.39 5.11
C SER A 60 -4.60 3.94 5.60
N ALA A 61 -5.83 3.45 5.70
CA ALA A 61 -6.10 2.06 6.07
C ALA A 61 -5.56 1.06 5.03
N SER A 62 -5.72 1.35 3.73
CA SER A 62 -5.21 0.48 2.66
C SER A 62 -3.68 0.42 2.66
N VAL A 63 -3.01 1.57 2.82
CA VAL A 63 -1.54 1.67 2.86
C VAL A 63 -1.02 0.99 4.13
N GLY A 64 -1.67 1.21 5.28
CA GLY A 64 -1.33 0.54 6.54
C GLY A 64 -1.42 -0.98 6.45
N THR A 65 -2.48 -1.51 5.83
CA THR A 65 -2.65 -2.96 5.60
C THR A 65 -1.56 -3.52 4.67
N THR A 66 -1.18 -2.76 3.65
CA THR A 66 -0.13 -3.15 2.70
C THR A 66 1.22 -3.24 3.37
N LEU A 67 1.58 -2.24 4.18
CA LEU A 67 2.82 -2.20 4.96
C LEU A 67 2.84 -3.28 6.03
N ALA A 68 1.71 -3.57 6.68
CA ALA A 68 1.59 -4.66 7.63
C ALA A 68 1.80 -6.03 6.96
N TYR A 69 1.23 -6.25 5.78
CA TYR A 69 1.47 -7.48 5.00
C TYR A 69 2.94 -7.59 4.58
N ARG A 70 3.53 -6.48 4.12
CA ARG A 70 4.94 -6.43 3.71
C ARG A 70 5.87 -6.75 4.90
N TYR A 71 5.58 -6.19 6.08
CA TYR A 71 6.27 -6.56 7.31
C TYR A 71 6.10 -8.05 7.67
N ALA A 72 4.89 -8.60 7.55
CA ALA A 72 4.65 -10.01 7.86
C ALA A 72 5.49 -10.96 6.98
N LYS A 73 5.82 -10.55 5.74
CA LYS A 73 6.61 -11.35 4.79
C LYS A 73 8.11 -11.05 4.84
N LEU A 74 8.51 -9.78 4.89
CA LEU A 74 9.91 -9.34 4.80
C LEU A 74 10.55 -9.10 6.17
N LYS A 75 9.75 -8.97 7.24
CA LYS A 75 10.16 -8.67 8.62
C LYS A 75 10.97 -7.37 8.78
N ASP A 76 10.85 -6.45 7.84
CA ASP A 76 11.50 -5.14 7.91
C ASP A 76 10.81 -4.22 8.94
N LYS A 77 11.54 -3.82 9.97
CA LYS A 77 11.02 -2.97 11.06
C LYS A 77 10.55 -1.60 10.58
N GLN A 78 11.06 -1.10 9.45
CA GLN A 78 10.61 0.17 8.88
C GLN A 78 9.15 0.08 8.43
N ASP A 79 8.79 -1.02 7.76
CA ASP A 79 7.42 -1.26 7.30
C ASP A 79 6.43 -1.34 8.46
N LEU A 80 6.83 -1.96 9.57
CA LEU A 80 6.01 -2.01 10.79
C LEU A 80 5.77 -0.61 11.37
N PHE A 81 6.80 0.22 11.46
CA PHE A 81 6.66 1.59 11.97
C PHE A 81 5.70 2.40 11.10
N PHE A 82 5.88 2.38 9.78
CA PHE A 82 4.98 3.10 8.86
C PHE A 82 3.56 2.53 8.88
N ALA A 83 3.37 1.22 9.02
CA ALA A 83 2.04 0.62 9.15
C ALA A 83 1.31 1.17 10.38
N ILE A 84 1.98 1.21 11.54
CA ILE A 84 1.39 1.73 12.79
C ILE A 84 0.99 3.20 12.62
N VAL A 85 1.87 4.03 12.07
CA VAL A 85 1.58 5.46 11.82
C VAL A 85 0.36 5.61 10.89
N MET A 86 0.29 4.83 9.80
CA MET A 86 -0.84 4.88 8.87
C MET A 86 -2.16 4.44 9.52
N PHE A 87 -2.15 3.44 10.39
CA PHE A 87 -3.35 3.04 11.14
C PHE A 87 -3.80 4.09 12.15
N ILE A 88 -2.87 4.78 12.82
CA ILE A 88 -3.23 5.90 13.71
C ILE A 88 -3.91 7.02 12.91
N ILE A 89 -3.36 7.39 11.75
CA ILE A 89 -3.95 8.40 10.86
C ILE A 89 -5.34 7.95 10.38
N ALA A 90 -5.50 6.67 10.02
CA ALA A 90 -6.79 6.12 9.61
C ALA A 90 -7.84 6.20 10.73
N LEU A 91 -7.45 5.88 11.97
CA LEU A 91 -8.33 5.98 13.14
C LEU A 91 -8.76 7.43 13.40
N ILE A 92 -7.81 8.37 13.41
CA ILE A 92 -8.11 9.79 13.59
C ILE A 92 -9.04 10.28 12.48
N SER A 93 -8.73 9.96 11.22
CA SER A 93 -9.55 10.37 10.07
C SER A 93 -10.96 9.77 10.14
N THR A 94 -11.10 8.52 10.58
CA THR A 94 -12.40 7.89 10.77
C THR A 94 -13.23 8.61 11.84
N ILE A 95 -12.60 8.98 12.95
CA ILE A 95 -13.25 9.77 14.01
C ILE A 95 -13.69 11.14 13.48
N TYR A 96 -12.82 11.85 12.75
CA TYR A 96 -13.14 13.13 12.13
C TYR A 96 -14.34 13.03 11.17
N PHE A 97 -14.36 11.97 10.36
CA PHE A 97 -15.46 11.71 9.44
C PHE A 97 -16.80 11.54 10.18
N PHE A 98 -16.82 10.79 11.28
CA PHE A 98 -18.05 10.60 12.06
C PHE A 98 -18.47 11.85 12.85
N ILE A 99 -17.54 12.75 13.17
CA ILE A 99 -17.84 14.05 13.80
C ILE A 99 -18.34 15.08 12.76
N GLY A 100 -18.22 14.78 11.45
CA GLY A 100 -18.73 15.62 10.37
C GLY A 100 -17.76 16.71 9.91
N TYR A 101 -16.46 16.53 10.17
CA TYR A 101 -15.37 17.37 9.65
C TYR A 101 -14.69 16.73 8.43
#